data_AF-A0A950A1L8-F1
#
_entry.id   AF-A0A950A1L8-F1
#
_cell.length_a   1.000
_cell.length_b   1.000
_cell.length_c   1.000
_cell.angle_alpha   90.00
_cell.angle_beta   90.00
_cell.angle_gamma   90.00
#
_symmetry.space_group_name_H-M   'P 1'
#
loop_
_entity.id
_entity.type
_entity.pdbx_description
1 polymer ?
#
loop_
_entity_poly.entity_id
_entity_poly.type
_entity_poly.pdbx_seq_one_letter_code
_entity_poly.pdbx_strand_id
1 'polypeptide(L)'
;MNDLEDIYGRLAVPRTQQDLAEDYRTALRQAGISAAGSAPELARPIPRLASAIPPSATVNTAIHTLHALPNAVEGELPGQLLEIAQRNVAGALHLCQQALKLDGADHGYTADEWIPIVYDIAGPLLQSARLDIEPPTVVQATQESISWLSRAIAELDQSSEEAPASLSETLARLLAVWIFTDTALRHRQPT
;
A
#
# COMPACT_ATOMS: atom_id res chain seq x y z
N MET A 1 9.46 -6.47 21.09
CA MET A 1 10.42 -7.13 20.17
C MET A 1 9.94 -6.93 18.74
N ASN A 2 10.84 -6.70 17.77
CA ASN A 2 10.48 -6.60 16.35
C ASN A 2 10.60 -7.99 15.71
N ASP A 3 9.57 -8.83 15.85
CA ASP A 3 9.59 -10.22 15.37
C ASP A 3 9.18 -10.28 13.89
N LEU A 4 10.08 -9.81 13.02
CA LEU A 4 9.83 -9.80 11.58
C LEU A 4 9.69 -11.22 11.01
N GLU A 5 10.34 -12.23 11.58
CA GLU A 5 10.21 -13.61 11.13
C GLU A 5 8.78 -14.12 11.32
N ASP A 6 8.18 -13.96 12.50
CA ASP A 6 6.79 -14.35 12.73
C ASP A 6 5.82 -13.51 11.87
N ILE A 7 6.06 -12.21 11.72
CA ILE A 7 5.23 -11.35 10.88
C ILE A 7 5.22 -11.83 9.43
N TYR A 8 6.39 -12.10 8.84
CA TYR A 8 6.48 -12.63 7.47
C TYR A 8 5.86 -14.01 7.34
N GLY A 9 6.03 -14.88 8.35
CA GLY A 9 5.36 -16.18 8.40
C GLY A 9 3.83 -16.07 8.34
N ARG A 10 3.24 -15.08 9.01
CA ARG A 10 1.80 -14.79 8.96
C ARG A 10 1.35 -14.19 7.63
N LEU A 11 2.20 -13.45 6.94
CA LEU A 11 1.89 -12.89 5.61
C LEU A 11 1.82 -13.97 4.54
N ALA A 12 2.70 -14.98 4.62
CA ALA A 12 2.80 -16.06 3.63
C ALA A 12 1.59 -17.02 3.64
N VAL A 13 0.65 -16.85 4.57
CA VAL A 13 -0.60 -17.63 4.60
C VAL A 13 -1.48 -17.24 3.40
N PRO A 14 -1.95 -18.21 2.59
CA PRO A 14 -2.86 -17.93 1.48
C PRO A 14 -4.10 -17.16 1.94
N ARG A 15 -4.44 -16.08 1.23
CA ARG A 15 -5.62 -15.27 1.49
C ARG A 15 -6.67 -15.47 0.41
N THR A 16 -7.93 -15.48 0.81
CA THR A 16 -9.03 -15.45 -0.16
C THR A 16 -9.20 -14.04 -0.70
N GLN A 17 -9.86 -13.90 -1.86
CA GLN A 17 -10.23 -12.56 -2.35
C GLN A 17 -11.14 -11.81 -1.36
N GLN A 18 -11.95 -12.52 -0.58
CA GLN A 18 -12.80 -11.89 0.44
C GLN A 18 -11.97 -11.25 1.55
N ASP A 19 -10.90 -11.92 2.01
CA ASP A 19 -9.98 -11.39 3.02
C ASP A 19 -9.30 -10.13 2.49
N LEU A 20 -8.76 -10.19 1.27
CA LEU A 20 -8.12 -9.04 0.62
C LEU A 20 -9.08 -7.87 0.42
N ALA A 21 -10.35 -8.15 0.10
CA ALA A 21 -11.37 -7.12 -0.03
C ALA A 21 -11.72 -6.46 1.31
N GLU A 22 -11.71 -7.21 2.41
CA GLU A 22 -11.93 -6.67 3.76
C GLU A 22 -10.77 -5.80 4.22
N ASP A 23 -9.53 -6.27 4.00
CA ASP A 23 -8.31 -5.51 4.27
C ASP A 23 -8.30 -4.19 3.47
N TYR A 24 -8.59 -4.25 2.18
CA TYR A 24 -8.65 -3.08 1.30
C TYR A 24 -9.70 -2.07 1.76
N ARG A 25 -10.93 -2.53 2.08
CA ARG A 25 -11.98 -1.66 2.63
C ARG A 25 -11.59 -1.03 3.96
N THR A 26 -10.87 -1.77 4.81
CA THR A 26 -10.40 -1.27 6.10
C THR A 26 -9.33 -0.20 5.92
N ALA A 27 -8.37 -0.41 5.02
CA ALA A 27 -7.37 0.59 4.65
C ALA A 27 -8.00 1.90 4.16
N LEU A 28 -8.97 1.81 3.24
CA LEU A 28 -9.67 2.98 2.73
C LEU A 28 -10.48 3.72 3.81
N ARG A 29 -11.10 2.99 4.76
CA ARG A 29 -11.82 3.59 5.89
C ARG A 29 -10.87 4.36 6.81
N GLN A 30 -9.71 3.79 7.12
CA GLN A 30 -8.69 4.41 7.97
C GLN A 30 -8.10 5.68 7.32
N ALA A 31 -7.93 5.66 6.00
CA ALA A 31 -7.53 6.84 5.24
C ALA A 31 -8.58 7.95 5.29
N GLY A 32 -9.87 7.61 5.12
CA GLY A 32 -10.97 8.58 5.19
C GLY A 32 -11.07 9.28 6.54
N ILE A 33 -10.81 8.57 7.65
CA ILE A 33 -10.73 9.16 9.00
C ILE A 33 -9.56 10.15 9.09
N SER A 34 -8.41 9.81 8.49
CA SER A 34 -7.21 10.66 8.53
C SER A 34 -7.31 11.87 7.59
N ALA A 35 -8.15 11.80 6.55
CA ALA A 35 -8.37 12.86 5.57
C ALA A 35 -9.46 13.86 5.97
N ALA A 36 -10.25 13.57 7.01
CA ALA A 36 -11.28 14.46 7.54
C ALA A 36 -10.66 15.74 8.13
N GLY A 37 -10.37 16.72 7.28
CA GLY A 37 -9.77 18.00 7.65
C GLY A 37 -8.71 18.56 6.69
N SER A 38 -8.38 17.87 5.58
CA SER A 38 -7.31 18.29 4.66
C SER A 38 -7.80 18.60 3.25
N ALA A 39 -7.18 19.65 2.65
CA ALA A 39 -7.10 20.14 1.27
C ALA A 39 -8.30 19.99 0.29
N PRO A 40 -8.52 20.94 -0.64
CA PRO A 40 -9.61 20.87 -1.61
C PRO A 40 -9.55 19.59 -2.46
N GLU A 41 -10.71 19.07 -2.82
CA GLU A 41 -10.82 17.91 -3.70
C GLU A 41 -10.18 18.21 -5.07
N LEU A 42 -9.03 17.60 -5.34
CA LEU A 42 -8.43 17.59 -6.67
C LEU A 42 -9.33 16.81 -7.63
N ALA A 43 -9.85 17.51 -8.63
CA ALA A 43 -10.80 16.98 -9.62
C ALA A 43 -10.15 16.29 -10.83
N ARG A 44 -8.81 16.16 -10.85
CA ARG A 44 -8.06 15.53 -11.95
C ARG A 44 -7.21 14.35 -11.45
N PRO A 45 -7.08 13.26 -12.24
CA PRO A 45 -6.32 12.07 -11.86
C PRO A 45 -4.85 12.36 -11.51
N ILE A 46 -4.12 13.08 -12.36
CA ILE A 46 -2.66 13.29 -12.18
C ILE A 46 -2.32 14.04 -10.88
N PRO A 47 -2.91 15.21 -10.56
CA PRO A 47 -2.65 15.89 -9.28
C PRO A 47 -2.99 15.02 -8.06
N ARG A 48 -4.05 14.21 -8.17
CA ARG A 48 -4.45 13.29 -7.10
C ARG A 48 -3.39 12.20 -6.90
N LEU A 49 -2.91 11.61 -7.98
CA LEU A 49 -1.88 10.57 -7.96
C LEU A 49 -0.52 11.12 -7.51
N ALA A 50 -0.14 12.31 -7.96
CA ALA A 50 1.06 13.01 -7.51
C ALA A 50 1.04 13.30 -6.00
N SER A 51 -0.14 13.55 -5.43
CA SER A 51 -0.30 13.71 -3.98
C SER A 51 -0.01 12.42 -3.20
N ALA A 52 -0.01 11.25 -3.85
CA ALA A 52 0.38 9.98 -3.24
C ALA A 52 1.90 9.80 -3.15
N ILE A 53 2.70 10.63 -3.84
CA ILE A 53 4.18 10.53 -3.83
C ILE A 53 4.75 10.76 -2.41
N PRO A 54 4.43 11.86 -1.70
CA PRO A 54 4.96 12.08 -0.35
C PRO A 54 4.64 10.95 0.64
N PRO A 55 3.37 10.49 0.81
CA PRO A 55 3.10 9.39 1.72
C PRO A 55 3.79 8.09 1.29
N SER A 56 3.87 7.79 -0.01
CA SER A 56 4.57 6.59 -0.49
C SER A 56 6.07 6.63 -0.16
N ALA A 57 6.71 7.79 -0.29
CA ALA A 57 8.11 7.98 0.10
C ALA A 57 8.30 7.79 1.62
N THR A 58 7.40 8.33 2.44
CA THR A 58 7.41 8.13 3.90
C THR A 58 7.26 6.65 4.27
N VAL A 59 6.34 5.92 3.61
CA VAL A 59 6.18 4.47 3.79
C VAL A 59 7.48 3.75 3.46
N ASN A 60 8.07 4.03 2.30
CA ASN A 60 9.31 3.41 1.86
C ASN A 60 10.42 3.61 2.91
N THR A 61 10.66 4.84 3.37
CA THR A 61 11.66 5.11 4.41
C THR A 61 11.35 4.38 5.71
N ALA A 62 10.10 4.37 6.17
CA ALA A 62 9.73 3.74 7.43
C ALA A 62 9.90 2.22 7.39
N ILE A 63 9.46 1.57 6.31
CA ILE A 63 9.59 0.12 6.10
C ILE A 63 11.06 -0.26 5.94
N HIS A 64 11.84 0.47 5.15
CA HIS A 64 13.28 0.25 5.05
C HIS A 64 13.99 0.37 6.40
N THR A 65 13.68 1.44 7.15
CA THR A 65 14.28 1.66 8.46
C THR A 65 13.93 0.51 9.40
N LEU A 66 12.67 0.09 9.44
CA LEU A 66 12.21 -1.03 10.27
C LEU A 66 12.99 -2.33 10.00
N HIS A 67 13.30 -2.61 8.74
CA HIS A 67 14.05 -3.81 8.33
C HIS A 67 15.57 -3.67 8.53
N ALA A 68 16.08 -2.45 8.67
CA ALA A 68 17.48 -2.19 8.98
C ALA A 68 17.76 -2.12 10.49
N LEU A 69 16.72 -2.07 11.34
CA LEU A 69 16.88 -2.07 12.79
C LEU A 69 17.41 -3.43 13.28
N PRO A 70 18.34 -3.45 14.26
CA PRO A 70 18.69 -4.68 14.95
C PRO A 70 17.48 -5.33 15.63
N ASN A 71 17.41 -6.67 15.65
CA ASN A 71 16.32 -7.42 16.27
C ASN A 71 16.12 -7.10 17.77
N ALA A 72 17.22 -6.72 18.44
CA ALA A 72 17.24 -6.37 19.86
C ALA A 72 16.93 -4.89 20.17
N VAL A 73 16.40 -4.12 19.21
CA VAL A 73 15.95 -2.75 19.49
C VAL A 73 14.78 -2.79 20.46
N GLU A 74 15.06 -2.42 21.70
CA GLU A 74 14.07 -2.19 22.74
C GLU A 74 13.45 -0.79 22.58
N GLY A 75 12.18 -0.65 22.97
CA GLY A 75 11.46 0.63 22.95
C GLY A 75 10.42 0.78 21.85
N GLU A 76 9.96 2.01 21.66
CA GLU A 76 8.77 2.35 20.87
C GLU A 76 9.05 2.52 19.38
N LEU A 77 10.31 2.70 18.98
CA LEU A 77 10.67 3.05 17.60
C LEU A 77 10.08 2.11 16.54
N PRO A 78 10.15 0.77 16.66
CA PRO A 78 9.52 -0.12 15.68
C PRO A 78 8.00 0.09 15.58
N GLY A 79 7.33 0.34 16.71
CA GLY A 79 5.90 0.63 16.74
C GLY A 79 5.58 1.96 16.05
N GLN A 80 6.33 3.02 16.36
CA GLN A 80 6.18 4.33 15.72
C GLN A 80 6.40 4.27 14.20
N LEU A 81 7.42 3.53 13.74
CA LEU A 81 7.65 3.31 12.31
C LEU A 81 6.48 2.60 11.63
N LEU A 82 5.92 1.57 12.28
CA LEU A 82 4.74 0.84 11.77
C LEU A 82 3.49 1.73 11.73
N GLU A 83 3.23 2.54 12.75
CA GLU A 83 2.10 3.47 12.78
C GLU A 83 2.22 4.56 11.69
N ILE A 84 3.43 5.10 11.51
CA ILE A 84 3.74 6.05 10.44
C ILE A 84 3.52 5.39 9.08
N ALA A 85 4.03 4.17 8.87
CA ALA A 85 3.85 3.45 7.63
C ALA A 85 2.38 3.14 7.36
N GLN A 86 1.63 2.62 8.35
CA GLN A 86 0.21 2.28 8.20
C GLN A 86 -0.64 3.51 7.81
N ARG A 87 -0.44 4.64 8.49
CA ARG A 87 -1.18 5.88 8.18
C ARG A 87 -0.89 6.38 6.77
N ASN A 88 0.38 6.39 6.37
CA ASN A 88 0.77 6.91 5.07
C ASN A 88 0.39 5.96 3.92
N VAL A 89 0.51 4.64 4.11
CA VAL A 89 0.12 3.67 3.08
C VAL A 89 -1.39 3.67 2.86
N ALA A 90 -2.19 3.84 3.93
CA ALA A 90 -3.63 4.05 3.81
C ALA A 90 -3.96 5.33 3.01
N GLY A 91 -3.25 6.43 3.30
CA GLY A 91 -3.37 7.69 2.56
C GLY A 91 -3.02 7.53 1.07
N ALA A 92 -1.90 6.86 0.75
CA ALA A 92 -1.48 6.59 -0.61
C ALA A 92 -2.49 5.69 -1.35
N LEU A 93 -2.99 4.62 -0.72
CA LEU A 93 -4.06 3.76 -1.25
C LEU A 93 -5.29 4.56 -1.62
N HIS A 94 -5.75 5.43 -0.72
CA HIS A 94 -6.93 6.26 -0.96
C HIS A 94 -6.73 7.20 -2.14
N LEU A 95 -5.59 7.87 -2.22
CA LEU A 95 -5.28 8.78 -3.32
C LEU A 95 -5.21 8.06 -4.67
N CYS A 96 -4.58 6.88 -4.72
CA CYS A 96 -4.53 6.06 -5.93
C CYS A 96 -5.92 5.56 -6.33
N GLN A 97 -6.75 5.14 -5.37
CA GLN A 97 -8.13 4.71 -5.64
C GLN A 97 -9.00 5.85 -6.16
N GLN A 98 -8.80 7.08 -5.66
CA GLN A 98 -9.50 8.25 -6.19
C GLN A 98 -9.01 8.61 -7.61
N ALA A 99 -7.72 8.49 -7.88
CA ALA A 99 -7.18 8.69 -9.23
C ALA A 99 -7.78 7.69 -10.23
N LEU A 100 -7.88 6.41 -9.86
CA LEU A 100 -8.51 5.37 -10.68
C LEU A 100 -10.00 5.66 -10.96
N LYS A 101 -10.74 6.16 -9.96
CA LYS A 101 -12.14 6.58 -10.16
C LYS A 101 -12.28 7.76 -11.11
N LEU A 102 -11.40 8.75 -11.00
CA LEU A 102 -11.41 9.92 -11.87
C LEU A 102 -11.04 9.52 -13.30
N ASP A 103 -10.02 8.68 -13.48
CA ASP A 103 -9.63 8.18 -14.79
C ASP A 103 -10.75 7.34 -15.45
N GLY A 104 -11.41 6.48 -14.66
CA GLY A 104 -12.57 5.73 -15.13
C GLY A 104 -13.74 6.61 -15.57
N ALA A 105 -13.98 7.72 -14.88
CA ALA A 105 -15.01 8.68 -15.28
C ALA A 105 -14.70 9.34 -16.63
N ASP A 106 -13.42 9.53 -16.97
CA ASP A 106 -12.96 10.11 -18.23
C ASP A 106 -12.96 9.07 -19.38
N HIS A 107 -12.75 7.78 -19.08
CA HIS A 107 -12.56 6.72 -20.07
C HIS A 107 -13.67 5.66 -20.14
N GLY A 108 -14.74 5.81 -19.35
CA GLY A 108 -15.95 4.98 -19.45
C GLY A 108 -15.88 3.63 -18.74
N TYR A 109 -15.01 3.47 -17.75
CA TYR A 109 -14.94 2.28 -16.89
C TYR A 109 -15.14 2.67 -15.42
N THR A 110 -15.47 1.70 -14.57
CA THR A 110 -15.58 1.90 -13.11
C THR A 110 -14.36 1.32 -12.39
N ALA A 111 -13.92 1.97 -11.31
CA ALA A 111 -12.79 1.48 -10.53
C ALA A 111 -13.00 0.05 -10.00
N ASP A 112 -14.25 -0.33 -9.72
CA ASP A 112 -14.62 -1.66 -9.21
C ASP A 112 -14.30 -2.80 -10.20
N GLU A 113 -14.23 -2.50 -11.51
CA GLU A 113 -13.80 -3.47 -12.54
C GLU A 113 -12.33 -3.88 -12.39
N TRP A 114 -11.50 -3.01 -11.80
CA TRP A 114 -10.06 -3.22 -11.65
C TRP A 114 -9.67 -3.71 -10.25
N ILE A 115 -10.57 -3.61 -9.28
CA ILE A 115 -10.33 -4.08 -7.91
C ILE A 115 -9.99 -5.58 -7.83
N PRO A 116 -10.62 -6.50 -8.59
CA PRO A 116 -10.20 -7.90 -8.60
C PRO A 116 -8.74 -8.09 -9.04
N ILE A 117 -8.25 -7.29 -10.00
CA ILE A 117 -6.86 -7.33 -10.47
C ILE A 117 -5.89 -6.93 -9.34
N VAL A 118 -6.27 -5.93 -8.53
CA VAL A 118 -5.49 -5.55 -7.33
C VAL A 118 -5.31 -6.76 -6.40
N TYR A 119 -6.35 -7.58 -6.21
CA TYR A 119 -6.30 -8.75 -5.34
C TYR A 119 -5.50 -9.90 -5.95
N ASP A 120 -5.65 -10.12 -7.26
CA ASP A 120 -4.92 -11.15 -8.01
C ASP A 120 -3.40 -10.87 -8.04
N ILE A 121 -2.98 -9.61 -7.89
CA ILE A 121 -1.57 -9.22 -7.73
C ILE A 121 -1.14 -9.30 -6.25
N ALA A 122 -1.93 -8.72 -5.33
CA ALA A 122 -1.54 -8.62 -3.92
C ALA A 122 -1.47 -9.98 -3.21
N GLY A 123 -2.39 -10.90 -3.53
CA GLY A 123 -2.47 -12.23 -2.93
C GLY A 123 -1.18 -13.04 -3.11
N PRO A 124 -0.74 -13.29 -4.35
CA PRO A 124 0.52 -13.99 -4.62
C PRO A 124 1.74 -13.29 -4.01
N LEU A 125 1.79 -11.96 -4.06
CA LEU A 125 2.88 -11.17 -3.47
C LEU A 125 3.00 -11.45 -1.96
N LEU A 126 1.88 -11.43 -1.23
CA LEU A 126 1.84 -11.75 0.20
C LEU A 126 2.18 -13.21 0.48
N GLN A 127 1.63 -14.15 -0.30
CA GLN A 127 1.90 -15.58 -0.13
C GLN A 127 3.38 -15.90 -0.35
N SER A 128 4.05 -15.16 -1.23
CA SER A 128 5.48 -15.29 -1.50
C SER A 128 6.38 -14.43 -0.60
N ALA A 129 5.83 -13.82 0.46
CA ALA A 129 6.58 -12.91 1.32
C ALA A 129 7.76 -13.62 2.01
N ARG A 130 8.97 -13.10 1.78
CA ARG A 130 10.23 -13.63 2.30
C ARG A 130 11.07 -12.54 2.93
N LEU A 131 11.57 -12.84 4.13
CA LEU A 131 12.52 -12.00 4.86
C LEU A 131 13.98 -12.34 4.52
N ASP A 132 14.25 -13.55 4.04
CA ASP A 132 15.59 -14.11 3.82
C ASP A 132 16.17 -13.79 2.43
N ILE A 133 15.66 -12.77 1.77
CA ILE A 133 16.09 -12.28 0.45
C ILE A 133 16.45 -10.79 0.54
N GLU A 134 17.26 -10.29 -0.39
CA GLU A 134 17.67 -8.89 -0.46
C GLU A 134 17.15 -8.23 -1.75
N PRO A 135 16.29 -7.19 -1.66
CA PRO A 135 15.61 -6.73 -0.44
C PRO A 135 14.48 -7.70 -0.01
N PRO A 136 14.06 -7.70 1.27
CA PRO A 136 12.89 -8.46 1.73
C PRO A 136 11.62 -8.12 0.92
N THR A 137 10.70 -9.06 0.75
CA THR A 137 9.57 -8.89 -0.19
C THR A 137 8.71 -7.64 0.10
N VAL A 138 8.46 -7.29 1.36
CA VAL A 138 7.68 -6.09 1.69
C VAL A 138 8.46 -4.81 1.36
N VAL A 139 9.77 -4.83 1.55
CA VAL A 139 10.68 -3.73 1.16
C VAL A 139 10.70 -3.57 -0.36
N GLN A 140 10.76 -4.67 -1.10
CA GLN A 140 10.65 -4.65 -2.56
C GLN A 140 9.28 -4.07 -2.99
N ALA A 141 8.19 -4.51 -2.37
CA ALA A 141 6.85 -4.02 -2.67
C ALA A 141 6.71 -2.51 -2.43
N THR A 142 7.32 -1.95 -1.38
CA THR A 142 7.32 -0.50 -1.17
C THR A 142 8.05 0.24 -2.28
N GLN A 143 9.22 -0.23 -2.69
CA GLN A 143 9.99 0.38 -3.77
C GLN A 143 9.24 0.31 -5.10
N GLU A 144 8.73 -0.86 -5.44
CA GLU A 144 8.00 -1.08 -6.68
C GLU A 144 6.69 -0.28 -6.71
N SER A 145 6.02 -0.05 -5.58
CA SER A 145 4.82 0.79 -5.53
C SER A 145 5.09 2.21 -6.04
N ILE A 146 6.27 2.78 -5.74
CA ILE A 146 6.69 4.11 -6.21
C ILE A 146 7.02 4.08 -7.71
N SER A 147 7.66 2.99 -8.18
CA SER A 147 7.94 2.79 -9.61
C SER A 147 6.65 2.74 -10.43
N TRP A 148 5.69 1.90 -10.01
CA TRP A 148 4.38 1.80 -10.65
C TRP A 148 3.56 3.07 -10.52
N LEU A 149 3.64 3.77 -9.38
CA LEU A 149 3.00 5.07 -9.20
C LEU A 149 3.51 6.08 -10.24
N SER A 150 4.83 6.12 -10.44
CA SER A 150 5.47 7.00 -11.42
C SER A 150 5.08 6.65 -12.84
N ARG A 151 4.98 5.35 -13.14
CA ARG A 151 4.51 4.84 -14.43
C ARG A 151 3.05 5.20 -14.70
N ALA A 152 2.17 5.02 -13.72
CA ALA A 152 0.77 5.41 -13.82
C ALA A 152 0.61 6.92 -14.07
N ILE A 153 1.43 7.77 -13.44
CA ILE A 153 1.45 9.22 -13.74
C ILE A 153 1.80 9.47 -15.21
N ALA A 154 2.84 8.81 -15.73
CA ALA A 154 3.28 8.97 -17.12
C ALA A 154 2.24 8.45 -18.11
N GLU A 155 1.55 7.35 -17.79
CA GLU A 155 0.50 6.78 -18.63
C GLU A 155 -0.76 7.65 -18.64
N LEU A 156 -1.14 8.24 -17.50
CA LEU A 156 -2.22 9.24 -17.43
C LEU A 156 -1.87 10.50 -18.24
N ASP A 157 -0.63 10.98 -18.17
CA ASP A 157 -0.16 12.14 -18.96
C ASP A 157 -0.27 11.87 -20.48
N GLN A 158 -0.03 10.62 -20.88
CA GLN A 158 -0.13 10.16 -22.26
C GLN A 158 -1.54 9.70 -22.68
N SER A 159 -2.52 9.74 -21.76
CA SER A 159 -3.87 9.17 -21.98
C SER A 159 -3.83 7.71 -22.48
N SER A 160 -2.95 6.91 -21.89
CA SER A 160 -2.72 5.51 -22.27
C SER A 160 -3.80 4.58 -21.69
N GLU A 161 -4.23 3.58 -22.46
CA GLU A 161 -5.13 2.50 -22.01
C GLU A 161 -4.50 1.61 -20.91
N GLU A 162 -3.19 1.71 -20.70
CA GLU A 162 -2.45 0.98 -19.66
C GLU A 162 -2.53 1.64 -18.27
N ALA A 163 -2.98 2.90 -18.19
CA ALA A 163 -3.06 3.66 -16.94
C ALA A 163 -3.79 2.90 -15.80
N PRO A 164 -4.98 2.30 -16.00
CA PRO A 164 -5.65 1.53 -14.96
C PRO A 164 -4.88 0.27 -14.53
N ALA A 165 -4.12 -0.36 -15.43
CA ALA A 165 -3.29 -1.52 -15.09
C ALA A 165 -2.13 -1.10 -14.17
N SER A 166 -1.41 -0.02 -14.51
CA SER A 166 -0.34 0.50 -13.63
C SER A 166 -0.88 1.02 -12.30
N LEU A 167 -2.06 1.65 -12.27
CA LEU A 167 -2.74 2.01 -11.02
C LEU A 167 -3.07 0.79 -10.17
N SER A 168 -3.50 -0.31 -10.79
CA SER A 168 -3.78 -1.57 -10.11
C SER A 168 -2.51 -2.19 -9.52
N GLU A 169 -1.39 -2.15 -10.25
CA GLU A 169 -0.07 -2.61 -9.78
C GLU A 169 0.43 -1.77 -8.58
N THR A 170 0.21 -0.45 -8.60
CA THR A 170 0.49 0.44 -7.45
C THR A 170 -0.39 0.08 -6.26
N LEU A 171 -1.71 -0.02 -6.45
CA LEU A 171 -2.68 -0.34 -5.40
C LEU A 171 -2.38 -1.69 -4.75
N ALA A 172 -2.03 -2.71 -5.53
CA ALA A 172 -1.76 -4.06 -5.02
C ALA A 172 -0.55 -4.09 -4.07
N ARG A 173 0.52 -3.39 -4.42
CA ARG A 173 1.72 -3.29 -3.58
C ARG A 173 1.46 -2.47 -2.32
N LEU A 174 0.74 -1.36 -2.44
CA LEU A 174 0.35 -0.58 -1.27
C LEU A 174 -0.58 -1.40 -0.36
N LEU A 175 -1.48 -2.23 -0.91
CA LEU A 175 -2.32 -3.13 -0.12
C LEU A 175 -1.49 -4.16 0.62
N ALA A 176 -0.52 -4.79 -0.04
CA ALA A 176 0.39 -5.74 0.61
C ALA A 176 1.16 -5.09 1.77
N VAL A 177 1.64 -3.87 1.58
CA VAL A 177 2.33 -3.10 2.63
C VAL A 177 1.38 -2.71 3.76
N TRP A 178 0.14 -2.33 3.46
CA TRP A 178 -0.87 -2.07 4.49
C TRP A 178 -1.13 -3.33 5.34
N ILE A 179 -1.33 -4.49 4.71
CA ILE A 179 -1.53 -5.78 5.38
C ILE A 179 -0.33 -6.14 6.27
N PHE A 180 0.90 -5.91 5.79
CA PHE A 180 2.10 -6.04 6.62
C PHE A 180 2.02 -5.16 7.87
N THR A 181 1.75 -3.86 7.70
CA THR A 181 1.72 -2.94 8.85
C THR A 181 0.62 -3.27 9.85
N ASP A 182 -0.57 -3.68 9.38
CA ASP A 182 -1.68 -4.09 10.24
C ASP A 182 -1.35 -5.38 10.99
N THR A 183 -0.81 -6.40 10.30
CA THR A 183 -0.38 -7.66 10.90
C THR A 183 0.68 -7.42 11.98
N ALA A 184 1.68 -6.58 11.68
CA ALA A 184 2.75 -6.24 12.60
C ALA A 184 2.26 -5.47 13.84
N LEU A 185 1.34 -4.52 13.67
CA LEU A 185 0.76 -3.77 14.79
C LEU A 185 -0.10 -4.67 15.68
N ARG A 186 -0.92 -5.56 15.11
CA ARG A 186 -1.70 -6.54 15.88
C ARG A 186 -0.81 -7.52 16.64
N HIS A 187 0.30 -7.96 16.04
CA HIS A 187 1.26 -8.84 16.73
C HIS A 187 1.87 -8.17 17.98
N ARG A 188 1.97 -6.83 18.01
CA ARG A 188 2.54 -6.08 19.14
C ARG A 188 1.53 -5.75 20.24
N GLN A 189 0.22 -5.92 20.01
CA GLN A 189 -0.78 -5.68 21.05
C GLN A 189 -0.79 -6.85 22.04
N PRO A 190 -0.74 -6.60 23.36
CA PRO A 190 -0.89 -7.66 24.35
C PRO A 190 -2.29 -8.27 24.22
N THR A 191 -2.34 -9.60 24.18
CA THR A 191 -3.59 -10.39 24.23
C THR A 191 -4.20 -10.40 25.61
#